data_AF-A0A3D5RYZ1-F1
#
_entry.id   AF-A0A3D5RYZ1-F1
#
_cell.length_a   1.000
_cell.length_b   1.000
_cell.length_c   1.000
_cell.angle_alpha   90.00
_cell.angle_beta   90.00
_cell.angle_gamma   90.00
#
_symmetry.space_group_name_H-M   'P 1'
#
loop_
_entity.id
_entity.type
_entity.pdbx_description
1 polymer ?
#
loop_
_entity_poly.entity_id
_entity_poly.type
_entity_poly.pdbx_seq_one_letter_code
_entity_poly.pdbx_strand_id
1 'polypeptide(L)'
;MQNLNKTQTMYCSLYCSLFVKNNLQPIPFSESKYHKNHPTKFPNISGQCENCGESITLAYEFSESNKAFCSKVCHQKARKLNGRRGFVRYQLVKLMRDGGREWWTSRELAQVLDNKQMIHTLSAGSVAQHLRRPEIKIMIDRAARKGGSPTQYRFKAEYARYPLVALIRGDFKDSHR
;
A
#
# COMPACT_ATOMS: atom_id res chain seq x y z
N MET A 1 -12.23 15.06 11.26
CA MET A 1 -12.17 14.28 10.00
C MET A 1 -11.09 13.23 10.14
N GLN A 2 -11.49 11.98 10.35
CA GLN A 2 -10.61 10.86 10.71
C GLN A 2 -9.83 10.34 9.48
N ASN A 3 -8.57 9.96 9.70
CA ASN A 3 -7.63 9.55 8.65
C ASN A 3 -7.93 8.12 8.17
N LEU A 4 -8.93 7.96 7.30
CA LEU A 4 -9.07 6.76 6.47
C LEU A 4 -7.76 6.53 5.70
N ASN A 5 -7.35 5.27 5.51
CA ASN A 5 -6.11 4.95 4.79
C ASN A 5 -6.24 5.31 3.30
N LYS A 6 -5.70 6.47 2.94
CA LYS A 6 -5.83 7.19 1.65
C LYS A 6 -5.24 6.46 0.42
N THR A 7 -5.00 5.15 0.47
CA THR A 7 -4.43 4.37 -0.66
C THR A 7 -5.12 3.05 -0.99
N GLN A 8 -5.90 2.44 -0.10
CA GLN A 8 -6.65 1.22 -0.44
C GLN A 8 -7.87 1.61 -1.29
N THR A 9 -7.98 1.12 -2.53
CA THR A 9 -9.08 1.46 -3.47
C THR A 9 -10.33 0.64 -3.23
N MET A 10 -10.16 -0.65 -2.98
CA MET A 10 -11.28 -1.60 -2.83
C MET A 10 -11.59 -1.95 -1.37
N TYR A 11 -10.67 -1.70 -0.44
CA TYR A 11 -10.76 -2.17 0.93
C TYR A 11 -10.70 -1.04 1.95
N CYS A 12 -11.39 -1.23 3.07
CA CYS A 12 -11.42 -0.30 4.20
C CYS A 12 -10.01 -0.10 4.82
N SER A 13 -9.17 -1.13 4.74
CA SER A 13 -7.87 -1.19 5.38
C SER A 13 -6.96 -2.27 4.76
N LEU A 14 -5.67 -2.23 5.11
CA LEU A 14 -4.71 -3.29 4.86
C LEU A 14 -5.18 -4.60 5.50
N TYR A 15 -5.81 -4.53 6.68
CA TYR A 15 -6.44 -5.69 7.31
C TYR A 15 -7.54 -6.26 6.41
N CYS A 16 -8.51 -5.44 5.99
CA CYS A 16 -9.60 -5.83 5.08
C CYS A 16 -9.05 -6.50 3.80
N SER A 17 -8.02 -5.90 3.20
CA SER A 17 -7.36 -6.41 2.00
C SER A 17 -6.70 -7.78 2.22
N LEU A 18 -5.92 -7.93 3.30
CA LEU A 18 -5.25 -9.19 3.60
C LEU A 18 -6.23 -10.28 4.04
N PHE A 19 -7.31 -9.93 4.73
CA PHE A 19 -8.34 -10.87 5.15
C PHE A 19 -8.98 -11.56 3.93
N VAL A 20 -9.37 -10.76 2.92
CA VAL A 20 -9.93 -11.28 1.66
C VAL A 20 -8.86 -12.01 0.85
N LYS A 21 -7.67 -11.43 0.68
CA LYS A 21 -6.58 -12.04 -0.10
C LYS A 21 -6.15 -13.41 0.44
N ASN A 22 -6.15 -13.57 1.76
CA ASN A 22 -5.76 -14.81 2.42
C ASN A 22 -6.95 -15.76 2.65
N ASN A 23 -8.14 -15.46 2.11
CA ASN A 23 -9.37 -16.25 2.28
C ASN A 23 -9.67 -16.60 3.74
N LEU A 24 -9.45 -15.66 4.66
CA LEU A 24 -9.68 -15.87 6.08
C LEU A 24 -11.17 -15.85 6.42
N GLN A 25 -11.51 -16.50 7.53
CA GLN A 25 -12.85 -16.52 8.10
C GLN A 25 -12.81 -16.01 9.54
N PRO A 26 -13.92 -15.45 10.07
CA PRO A 26 -14.03 -15.18 11.49
C PRO A 26 -13.81 -16.47 12.30
N ILE A 27 -13.11 -16.34 13.42
CA ILE A 27 -12.81 -17.44 14.34
C ILE A 27 -13.66 -17.32 15.60
N PRO A 28 -13.89 -18.41 16.37
CA PRO A 28 -14.55 -18.32 17.66
C PRO A 28 -13.86 -17.31 18.58
N PHE A 29 -14.65 -16.51 19.33
CA PHE A 29 -14.09 -15.53 20.26
C PHE A 29 -13.27 -16.22 21.36
N SER A 30 -13.78 -17.34 21.85
CA SER A 30 -13.22 -18.20 22.88
C SER A 30 -13.79 -19.62 22.74
N GLU A 31 -13.01 -20.63 23.14
CA GLU A 31 -13.48 -22.01 23.35
C GLU A 31 -14.32 -22.15 24.65
N SER A 32 -14.34 -21.12 25.49
CA SER A 32 -15.04 -21.13 26.77
C SER A 32 -16.54 -20.90 26.62
N LYS A 33 -17.32 -21.78 27.26
CA LYS A 33 -18.79 -21.79 27.28
C LYS A 33 -19.43 -20.54 27.91
N TYR A 34 -18.62 -19.68 28.54
CA TYR A 34 -19.07 -18.48 29.26
C TYR A 34 -19.09 -17.20 28.40
N HIS A 35 -18.56 -17.22 27.18
CA HIS A 35 -18.57 -16.07 26.26
C HIS A 35 -19.67 -16.17 25.20
N LYS A 36 -20.93 -16.39 25.64
CA LYS A 36 -22.09 -16.60 24.74
C LYS A 36 -22.45 -15.38 23.88
N ASN A 37 -22.05 -14.17 24.27
CA ASN A 37 -22.52 -12.92 23.65
C ASN A 37 -21.65 -12.42 22.49
N HIS A 38 -20.49 -13.04 22.24
CA HIS A 38 -19.65 -12.76 21.09
C HIS A 38 -19.23 -14.09 20.45
N PRO A 39 -20.02 -14.63 19.51
CA PRO A 39 -19.76 -15.97 18.97
C PRO A 39 -18.46 -16.03 18.17
N THR A 40 -18.08 -14.93 17.50
CA THR A 40 -16.91 -14.89 16.62
C THR A 40 -16.13 -13.58 16.73
N LYS A 41 -14.83 -13.63 16.43
CA LYS A 41 -13.96 -12.47 16.24
C LYS A 41 -13.18 -12.61 14.93
N PHE A 42 -12.72 -11.48 14.41
CA PHE A 42 -11.79 -11.47 13.30
C PHE A 42 -10.37 -11.86 13.78
N PRO A 43 -9.67 -12.77 13.09
CA PRO A 43 -8.34 -13.23 13.48
C PRO A 43 -7.29 -12.13 13.34
N ASN A 44 -6.24 -12.17 14.13
CA ASN A 44 -5.07 -11.32 13.88
C ASN A 44 -4.34 -11.79 12.62
N ILE A 45 -3.86 -10.85 11.80
CA ILE A 45 -3.12 -11.14 10.56
C ILE A 45 -1.69 -10.63 10.71
N SER A 46 -0.71 -11.49 10.42
CA SER A 46 0.69 -11.08 10.34
C SER A 46 0.95 -10.35 9.02
N GLY A 47 1.60 -9.20 9.09
CA GLY A 47 2.10 -8.43 7.95
C GLY A 47 3.55 -8.02 8.15
N GLN A 48 4.05 -7.15 7.26
CA GLN A 48 5.39 -6.57 7.37
C GLN A 48 5.33 -5.05 7.42
N CYS A 49 6.21 -4.45 8.22
CA CYS A 49 6.40 -3.02 8.26
C CYS A 49 6.99 -2.53 6.93
N GLU A 50 6.30 -1.60 6.26
CA GLU A 50 6.71 -1.04 4.97
C GLU A 50 8.04 -0.30 5.02
N ASN A 51 8.49 0.10 6.22
CA ASN A 51 9.73 0.84 6.43
C ASN A 51 10.96 -0.02 6.80
N CYS A 52 10.82 -0.96 7.74
CA CYS A 52 11.95 -1.77 8.24
C CYS A 52 11.83 -3.27 7.93
N GLY A 53 10.68 -3.74 7.41
CA GLY A 53 10.45 -5.15 7.12
C GLY A 53 10.11 -6.02 8.33
N GLU A 54 10.24 -5.52 9.55
CA GLU A 54 9.84 -6.26 10.76
C GLU A 54 8.37 -6.68 10.72
N SER A 55 8.08 -7.83 11.31
CA SER A 55 6.73 -8.37 11.44
C SER A 55 5.83 -7.42 12.22
N ILE A 56 4.60 -7.26 11.76
CA ILE A 56 3.55 -6.51 12.44
C ILE A 56 2.30 -7.36 12.58
N THR A 57 1.61 -7.19 13.70
CA THR A 57 0.32 -7.85 13.92
C THR A 57 -0.80 -6.86 13.65
N LEU A 58 -1.66 -7.20 12.69
CA LEU A 58 -2.85 -6.45 12.34
C LEU A 58 -4.04 -7.06 13.07
N ALA A 59 -4.66 -6.29 13.96
CA ALA A 59 -5.95 -6.61 14.54
C ALA A 59 -7.06 -5.90 13.73
N TYR A 60 -8.24 -6.49 13.67
CA TYR A 60 -9.40 -5.80 13.11
C TYR A 60 -9.81 -4.66 14.03
N GLU A 61 -9.87 -3.43 13.51
CA GLU A 61 -10.47 -2.29 14.20
C GLU A 61 -11.40 -1.57 13.21
N PHE A 62 -12.61 -1.26 13.67
CA PHE A 62 -13.66 -0.65 12.84
C PHE A 62 -13.28 0.72 12.27
N SER A 63 -12.40 1.47 12.94
CA SER A 63 -12.12 2.86 12.61
C SER A 63 -10.71 3.13 12.08
N GLU A 64 -9.64 2.44 12.51
CA GLU A 64 -8.28 2.96 12.27
C GLU A 64 -7.15 1.92 12.08
N SER A 65 -7.42 0.61 11.98
CA SER A 65 -6.33 -0.37 11.89
C SER A 65 -5.78 -0.53 10.47
N ASN A 66 -4.77 0.28 10.19
CA ASN A 66 -4.03 0.32 8.95
C ASN A 66 -2.53 0.43 9.21
N LYS A 67 -2.06 -0.29 10.24
CA LYS A 67 -0.64 -0.30 10.62
C LYS A 67 0.17 -0.87 9.45
N ALA A 68 0.61 -0.01 8.54
CA ALA A 68 1.61 -0.34 7.53
C ALA A 68 3.02 -0.23 8.12
N PHE A 69 3.13 0.19 9.39
CA PHE A 69 4.39 0.46 10.07
C PHE A 69 4.32 -0.14 11.48
N CYS A 70 5.44 -0.72 11.96
CA CYS A 70 5.53 -1.29 13.30
C CYS A 70 5.51 -0.23 14.42
N SER A 71 5.87 1.02 14.10
CA SER A 71 5.94 2.10 15.10
C SER A 71 5.70 3.47 14.48
N LYS A 72 5.39 4.45 15.36
CA LYS A 72 5.33 5.88 15.01
C LYS A 72 6.65 6.36 14.40
N VAL A 73 7.78 5.84 14.87
CA VAL A 73 9.11 6.17 14.35
C VAL A 73 9.27 5.71 12.90
N CYS A 74 8.88 4.46 12.59
CA CYS A 74 8.90 3.94 11.22
C CYS A 74 7.98 4.74 10.28
N HIS A 75 6.80 5.12 10.76
CA HIS A 75 5.89 5.98 10.00
C HIS A 75 6.50 7.37 9.73
N GLN A 76 7.11 8.00 10.74
CA GLN A 76 7.77 9.30 10.57
C GLN A 76 8.97 9.25 9.63
N LYS A 77 9.78 8.19 9.71
CA LYS A 77 10.88 7.94 8.76
C LYS A 77 10.35 7.80 7.33
N ALA A 78 9.26 7.06 7.13
CA ALA A 78 8.60 6.95 5.83
C ALA A 78 8.08 8.31 5.32
N ARG A 79 7.46 9.13 6.18
CA ARG A 79 6.99 10.48 5.80
C ARG A 79 8.12 11.44 5.40
N LYS A 80 9.33 11.23 5.93
CA LYS A 80 10.54 12.01 5.62
C LYS A 80 11.37 11.42 4.48
N LEU A 81 10.96 10.29 3.90
CA LEU A 81 11.65 9.60 2.81
C LEU A 81 11.94 10.55 1.66
N ASN A 82 13.21 10.91 1.43
CA ASN A 82 13.63 11.81 0.35
C ASN A 82 12.78 13.10 0.28
N GLY A 83 12.38 13.61 1.45
CA GLY A 83 11.48 14.75 1.62
C GLY A 83 10.01 14.46 1.27
N ARG A 84 9.22 15.52 1.10
CA ARG A 84 7.76 15.40 0.87
C ARG A 84 7.40 14.55 -0.36
N ARG A 85 8.27 14.56 -1.38
CA ARG A 85 8.08 13.86 -2.66
C ARG A 85 8.28 12.35 -2.58
N GLY A 86 9.11 11.83 -1.67
CA GLY A 86 9.31 10.38 -1.56
C GLY A 86 8.11 9.68 -0.91
N PHE A 87 7.42 10.33 0.03
CA PHE A 87 6.18 9.77 0.57
C PHE A 87 5.07 9.68 -0.50
N VAL A 88 5.00 10.64 -1.44
CA VAL A 88 4.11 10.55 -2.61
C VAL A 88 4.45 9.33 -3.47
N ARG A 89 5.74 9.08 -3.71
CA ARG A 89 6.18 7.89 -4.45
C ARG A 89 5.72 6.60 -3.77
N TYR A 90 5.88 6.52 -2.45
CA TYR A 90 5.37 5.40 -1.65
C TYR A 90 3.86 5.21 -1.80
N GLN A 91 3.05 6.28 -1.70
CA GLN A 91 1.61 6.17 -1.90
C GLN A 91 1.25 5.70 -3.32
N LEU A 92 1.96 6.17 -4.35
CA LEU A 92 1.77 5.74 -5.74
C LEU A 92 2.04 4.26 -5.92
N VAL A 93 3.20 3.76 -5.48
CA VAL A 93 3.53 2.33 -5.65
C VAL A 93 2.66 1.44 -4.78
N LYS A 94 2.27 1.91 -3.58
CA LYS A 94 1.33 1.20 -2.73
C LYS A 94 -0.03 1.06 -3.40
N LEU A 95 -0.56 2.14 -3.97
CA LEU A 95 -1.81 2.12 -4.74
C LEU A 95 -1.75 1.11 -5.89
N MET A 96 -0.69 1.14 -6.70
CA MET A 96 -0.54 0.20 -7.81
C MET A 96 -0.39 -1.25 -7.33
N ARG A 97 0.32 -1.49 -6.22
CA ARG A 97 0.47 -2.82 -5.62
C ARG A 97 -0.88 -3.35 -5.11
N ASP A 98 -1.68 -2.49 -4.49
CA ASP A 98 -3.00 -2.83 -3.98
C ASP A 98 -3.99 -3.12 -5.13
N GLY A 99 -3.85 -2.45 -6.28
CA GLY A 99 -4.58 -2.75 -7.53
C GLY A 99 -4.11 -4.03 -8.25
N GLY A 100 -3.06 -4.69 -7.75
CA GLY A 100 -2.60 -5.99 -8.24
C GLY A 100 -2.20 -5.98 -9.71
N ARG A 101 -3.03 -6.60 -10.56
CA ARG A 101 -2.76 -6.79 -12.00
C ARG A 101 -3.29 -5.66 -12.89
N GLU A 102 -3.93 -4.65 -12.32
CA GLU A 102 -4.52 -3.54 -13.07
C GLU A 102 -3.45 -2.66 -13.74
N TRP A 103 -3.79 -2.19 -14.94
CA TRP A 103 -3.01 -1.21 -15.68
C TRP A 103 -3.57 0.19 -15.44
N TRP A 104 -2.70 1.08 -15.01
CA TRP A 104 -3.05 2.44 -14.63
C TRP A 104 -2.39 3.46 -15.55
N THR A 105 -3.14 4.47 -15.97
CA THR A 105 -2.58 5.69 -16.52
C THR A 105 -2.13 6.64 -15.39
N SER A 106 -1.23 7.56 -15.71
CA SER A 106 -0.83 8.59 -14.73
C SER A 106 -2.00 9.51 -14.32
N ARG A 107 -3.02 9.66 -15.18
CA ARG A 107 -4.23 10.44 -14.87
C ARG A 107 -5.10 9.73 -13.84
N GLU A 108 -5.34 8.42 -13.99
CA GLU A 108 -6.13 7.65 -13.02
C GLU A 108 -5.45 7.61 -11.65
N LEU A 109 -4.14 7.38 -11.60
CA LEU A 109 -3.37 7.42 -10.34
C LEU A 109 -3.45 8.78 -9.66
N ALA A 110 -3.32 9.86 -10.43
CA ALA A 110 -3.48 11.22 -9.92
C ALA A 110 -4.87 11.41 -9.32
N GLN A 111 -5.93 11.06 -10.05
CA GLN A 111 -7.32 11.23 -9.62
C GLN A 111 -7.63 10.44 -8.34
N VAL A 112 -7.17 9.19 -8.23
CA VAL A 112 -7.40 8.38 -7.03
C VAL A 112 -6.68 8.95 -5.81
N LEU A 113 -5.43 9.41 -5.96
CA LEU A 113 -4.69 10.00 -4.83
C LEU A 113 -5.20 11.39 -4.45
N ASP A 114 -5.66 12.19 -5.42
CA ASP A 114 -6.21 13.53 -5.18
C ASP A 114 -7.56 13.47 -4.46
N ASN A 115 -8.48 12.61 -4.93
CA ASN A 115 -9.79 12.37 -4.30
C ASN A 115 -9.67 11.89 -2.84
N LYS A 116 -8.54 11.28 -2.49
CA LYS A 116 -8.26 10.81 -1.13
C LYS A 116 -7.61 11.89 -0.25
N GLN A 117 -7.68 13.17 -0.65
CA GLN A 117 -7.22 14.33 0.12
C GLN A 117 -5.75 14.23 0.53
N MET A 118 -4.85 14.05 -0.45
CA MET A 118 -3.48 14.53 -0.24
C MET A 118 -3.52 16.05 -0.09
N ILE A 119 -2.61 16.63 0.72
CA ILE A 119 -2.49 18.09 0.91
C ILE A 119 -2.15 18.82 -0.44
N HIS A 120 -1.97 18.06 -1.52
CA HIS A 120 -1.53 18.54 -2.82
C HIS A 120 -2.25 17.83 -3.96
N THR A 121 -2.77 18.64 -4.89
CA THR A 121 -3.22 18.19 -6.20
C THR A 121 -2.06 17.60 -6.98
N LEU A 122 -2.17 16.32 -7.34
CA LEU A 122 -1.21 15.64 -8.20
C LEU A 122 -1.72 15.72 -9.64
N SER A 123 -0.92 16.31 -10.53
CA SER A 123 -1.22 16.26 -11.97
C SER A 123 -0.71 14.96 -12.59
N ALA A 124 -1.32 14.56 -13.71
CA ALA A 124 -0.85 13.40 -14.48
C ALA A 124 0.63 13.52 -14.88
N GLY A 125 1.09 14.75 -15.21
CA GLY A 125 2.49 15.02 -15.53
C GLY A 125 3.42 14.82 -14.33
N SER A 126 3.02 15.28 -13.14
CA SER A 126 3.77 15.04 -11.90
C SER A 126 3.87 13.55 -11.58
N VAL A 127 2.76 12.82 -11.68
CA VAL A 127 2.75 11.36 -11.48
C VAL A 127 3.69 10.67 -12.47
N ALA A 128 3.63 11.01 -13.76
CA ALA A 128 4.52 10.44 -14.77
C ALA A 128 6.01 10.72 -14.44
N GLN A 129 6.34 11.89 -13.90
CA GLN A 129 7.69 12.21 -13.45
C GLN A 129 8.12 11.35 -12.26
N HIS A 130 7.23 11.08 -11.30
CA HIS A 130 7.49 10.17 -10.19
C HIS A 130 7.72 8.73 -10.66
N LEU A 131 6.93 8.24 -11.62
CA LEU A 131 7.03 6.88 -12.16
C LEU A 131 8.30 6.64 -12.98
N ARG A 132 8.91 7.70 -13.53
CA ARG A 132 10.20 7.62 -14.27
C ARG A 132 11.42 7.53 -13.35
N ARG A 133 11.26 7.73 -12.04
CA ARG A 133 12.37 7.70 -11.10
C ARG A 133 12.97 6.30 -11.03
N PRO A 134 14.31 6.14 -11.01
CA PRO A 134 14.96 4.82 -11.05
C PRO A 134 14.43 3.87 -9.98
N GLU A 135 14.26 4.36 -8.75
CA GLU A 135 13.77 3.58 -7.62
C GLU A 135 12.32 3.11 -7.79
N ILE A 136 11.53 3.77 -8.63
CA ILE A 136 10.15 3.37 -8.94
C ILE A 136 10.08 2.49 -10.18
N LYS A 137 10.88 2.82 -11.20
CA LYS A 137 10.92 2.12 -12.49
C LYS A 137 11.23 0.64 -12.34
N ILE A 138 12.02 0.24 -11.33
CA ILE A 138 12.30 -1.18 -11.07
C ILE A 138 11.03 -1.95 -10.68
N MET A 139 10.12 -1.33 -9.92
CA MET A 139 8.92 -1.95 -9.35
C MET A 139 7.73 -2.01 -10.29
N ILE A 140 7.81 -1.40 -11.48
CA ILE A 140 6.67 -1.26 -12.39
C ILE A 140 6.97 -1.73 -13.81
N ASP A 141 5.96 -2.30 -14.45
CA ASP A 141 5.92 -2.48 -15.89
C ASP A 141 5.39 -1.21 -16.55
N ARG A 142 5.86 -0.96 -17.77
CA ARG A 142 5.41 0.18 -18.60
C ARG A 142 4.99 -0.32 -19.98
N ALA A 143 3.76 -0.02 -20.36
CA ALA A 143 3.25 -0.25 -21.71
C ALA A 143 3.02 1.09 -22.40
N ALA A 144 3.84 1.41 -23.40
CA ALA A 144 3.59 2.52 -24.30
C ALA A 144 2.67 2.03 -25.43
N ARG A 145 1.47 2.62 -25.57
CA ARG A 145 0.54 2.26 -26.63
C ARG A 145 0.86 3.05 -27.91
N LYS A 146 0.83 2.39 -29.06
CA LYS A 146 0.91 3.05 -30.39
C LYS A 146 -0.37 3.89 -30.61
N GLY A 147 -0.26 5.00 -31.35
CA GLY A 147 -1.43 5.79 -31.76
C GLY A 147 -1.95 6.81 -30.72
N GLY A 148 -1.07 7.44 -29.94
CA GLY A 148 -1.44 8.58 -29.07
C GLY A 148 -2.18 8.21 -27.76
N SER A 149 -2.44 6.93 -27.53
CA SER A 149 -3.01 6.45 -26.26
C SER A 149 -2.07 6.70 -25.07
N PRO A 150 -2.59 7.05 -23.88
CA PRO A 150 -1.77 7.30 -22.70
C PRO A 150 -0.88 6.10 -22.34
N THR A 151 0.34 6.38 -21.85
CA THR A 151 1.20 5.34 -21.27
C THR A 151 0.53 4.73 -20.05
N GLN A 152 0.57 3.39 -19.97
CA GLN A 152 0.05 2.64 -18.84
C GLN A 152 1.18 2.01 -18.02
N TYR A 153 0.91 1.84 -16.73
CA TYR A 153 1.84 1.35 -15.73
C TYR A 153 1.15 0.29 -14.88
N ARG A 154 1.90 -0.72 -14.44
CA ARG A 154 1.39 -1.78 -13.56
C ARG A 154 2.47 -2.14 -12.55
N PHE A 155 2.08 -2.48 -11.32
CA PHE A 155 3.04 -2.96 -10.34
C PHE A 155 3.52 -4.38 -10.69
N LYS A 156 4.82 -4.65 -10.56
CA LYS A 156 5.38 -5.98 -10.81
C LYS A 156 5.15 -6.88 -9.61
N ALA A 157 4.58 -8.06 -9.86
CA ALA A 157 4.23 -9.01 -8.80
C ALA A 157 5.44 -9.47 -7.97
N GLU A 158 6.63 -9.55 -8.56
CA GLU A 158 7.87 -9.94 -7.88
C GLU A 158 8.21 -9.04 -6.69
N TYR A 159 7.86 -7.75 -6.76
CA TYR A 159 8.12 -6.79 -5.69
C TYR A 159 7.01 -6.75 -4.62
N ALA A 160 5.91 -7.49 -4.78
CA ALA A 160 4.72 -7.34 -3.93
C ALA A 160 4.93 -7.73 -2.46
N ARG A 161 5.93 -8.59 -2.20
CA ARG A 161 6.28 -9.07 -0.86
C ARG A 161 7.23 -8.16 -0.09
N TYR A 162 7.79 -7.13 -0.73
CA TYR A 162 8.85 -6.33 -0.13
C TYR A 162 8.31 -5.04 0.52
N PRO A 163 8.98 -4.53 1.58
CA PRO A 163 8.68 -3.23 2.17
C PRO A 163 8.96 -2.10 1.18
N LEU A 164 7.92 -1.38 0.73
CA LEU A 164 8.04 -0.40 -0.35
C LEU A 164 8.88 0.81 0.03
N VAL A 165 8.84 1.26 1.29
CA VAL A 165 9.66 2.40 1.73
C VAL A 165 11.13 2.02 1.75
N ALA A 166 11.45 0.78 2.15
CA ALA A 166 12.82 0.27 2.10
C ALA A 166 13.34 0.15 0.64
N LEU A 167 12.49 -0.35 -0.27
CA LEU A 167 12.81 -0.40 -1.70
C LEU A 167 13.07 1.00 -2.29
N ILE A 168 12.22 1.97 -1.99
CA ILE A 168 12.38 3.36 -2.48
C ILE A 168 13.63 4.03 -1.90
N ARG A 169 14.03 3.67 -0.67
CA ARG A 169 15.27 4.18 -0.06
C ARG A 169 16.52 3.56 -0.69
N GLY A 170 16.39 2.37 -1.27
CA GLY A 170 17.51 1.58 -1.77
C GLY A 170 18.19 0.73 -0.69
N ASP A 171 17.54 0.55 0.46
CA ASP A 171 18.07 -0.28 1.57
C ASP A 171 17.98 -1.78 1.26
N PHE A 172 17.12 -2.16 0.31
CA PHE A 172 16.99 -3.53 -0.17
C PHE A 172 17.90 -3.75 -1.37
N LYS A 173 19.04 -4.41 -1.16
CA LYS A 173 19.86 -4.94 -2.25
C LYS A 173 19.17 -6.20 -2.77
N ASP A 174 18.61 -6.13 -3.97
CA ASP A 174 18.19 -7.31 -4.72
C ASP A 174 19.43 -8.21 -4.88
N SER A 175 19.40 -9.41 -4.32
CA SER A 175 20.46 -10.42 -4.45
C SER A 175 20.53 -11.03 -5.86
N HIS A 176 19.73 -10.54 -6.81
CA HIS A 176 19.62 -11.02 -8.17
C HIS A 176 20.11 -10.01 -9.23
N ARG A 177 21.04 -9.14 -8.84
CA ARG A 177 21.68 -8.19 -9.77
C ARG A 177 22.90 -8.77 -10.45
#